data_AF-A0A285CN73-F1
#
_entry.id   AF-A0A285CN73-F1
#
_cell.length_a   1.000
_cell.length_b   1.000
_cell.length_c   1.000
_cell.angle_alpha   90.00
_cell.angle_beta   90.00
_cell.angle_gamma   90.00
#
_symmetry.space_group_name_H-M   'P 1'
#
loop_
_entity.id
_entity.type
_entity.pdbx_description
1 polymer ?
#
loop_
_entity_poly.entity_id
_entity_poly.type
_entity_poly.pdbx_seq_one_letter_code
_entity_poly.pdbx_strand_id
1 'polypeptide(L)'
;MRDTDLDDLFAKARHAAPLPSVDLMARILRDAEAAMPPPAPIRSAPIRPARLPRRSWVLVLFGGGGVLAGLATATVAGVWIGMQQPAPVAEALWRGDATAQLDSMDLAPGYELFASLDMPVEG
;
A
#
# COMPACT_ATOMS: atom_id res chain seq x y z
N MET A 1 5.82 31.78 -13.39
CA MET A 1 6.45 30.58 -12.80
C MET A 1 5.58 29.40 -13.13
N ARG A 2 6.14 28.40 -13.81
CA ARG A 2 5.50 27.11 -14.09
C ARG A 2 6.00 26.11 -13.06
N ASP A 3 5.23 25.05 -12.83
CA ASP A 3 5.54 24.01 -11.85
C ASP A 3 6.91 23.33 -12.13
N THR A 4 7.30 23.26 -13.40
CA THR A 4 8.56 22.65 -13.88
C THR A 4 9.82 23.49 -13.63
N ASP A 5 9.69 24.75 -13.22
CA ASP A 5 10.83 25.65 -13.10
C ASP A 5 11.84 25.16 -12.03
N LEU A 6 11.36 24.50 -10.97
CA LEU A 6 12.21 23.89 -9.93
C LEU A 6 12.94 22.65 -10.44
N ASP A 7 12.27 21.80 -11.20
CA ASP A 7 12.86 20.59 -11.76
C ASP A 7 14.01 20.92 -12.71
N ASP A 8 13.85 21.97 -13.54
CA ASP A 8 14.89 22.47 -14.43
C ASP A 8 16.11 23.03 -13.67
N LEU A 9 15.88 23.69 -12.53
CA LEU A 9 16.95 24.17 -11.65
C LEU A 9 17.70 23.01 -10.98
N PHE A 10 16.99 21.99 -10.49
CA PHE A 10 17.62 20.81 -9.91
C PHE A 10 18.38 19.98 -10.95
N ALA A 11 17.86 19.87 -12.18
CA ALA A 11 18.56 19.22 -13.28
C ALA A 11 19.92 19.90 -13.56
N LYS A 12 19.94 21.24 -13.62
CA LYS A 12 21.18 22.01 -13.78
C LYS A 12 22.14 21.83 -12.60
N ALA A 13 21.63 21.85 -11.37
CA ALA A 13 22.46 21.68 -10.17
C ALA A 13 23.16 20.31 -10.12
N ARG A 14 22.51 19.22 -10.57
CA ARG A 14 23.13 17.88 -10.62
C ARG A 14 24.34 17.81 -11.55
N HIS A 15 24.34 18.56 -12.64
CA HIS A 15 25.48 18.60 -13.57
C HIS A 15 26.70 19.31 -12.99
N ALA A 16 26.51 20.15 -11.96
CA ALA A 16 27.56 20.94 -11.33
C ALA A 16 27.72 20.55 -9.85
N ALA A 17 27.75 19.25 -9.54
CA ALA A 17 27.96 18.77 -8.17
C ALA A 17 29.43 18.96 -7.75
N PRO A 18 29.78 19.96 -6.92
CA PRO A 18 31.16 20.16 -6.48
C PRO A 18 31.52 19.05 -5.51
N LEU A 19 32.76 18.57 -5.56
CA LEU A 19 33.22 17.62 -4.54
C LEU A 19 33.25 18.32 -3.17
N PRO A 20 32.73 17.68 -2.10
CA PRO A 20 32.88 18.18 -0.75
C PRO A 20 34.36 18.24 -0.36
N SER A 21 34.72 19.22 0.49
CA SER A 21 36.10 19.33 0.98
C SER A 21 36.46 18.14 1.88
N VAL A 22 37.75 17.78 1.90
CA VAL A 22 38.26 16.70 2.74
C VAL A 22 38.02 16.98 4.24
N ASP A 23 38.17 18.23 4.67
CA ASP A 23 37.92 18.65 6.05
C ASP A 23 36.44 18.46 6.45
N LEU A 24 35.51 18.82 5.57
CA LEU A 24 34.08 18.60 5.80
C LEU A 24 33.78 17.09 5.93
N MET A 25 34.35 16.27 5.04
CA MET A 25 34.16 14.82 5.09
C MET A 25 34.68 14.22 6.39
N ALA A 26 35.87 14.65 6.85
CA ALA A 26 36.45 14.19 8.10
C ALA A 26 35.56 14.53 9.32
N ARG A 27 34.95 15.73 9.33
CA ARG A 27 34.00 16.14 10.39
C ARG A 27 32.73 15.29 10.36
N ILE A 28 32.17 15.05 9.18
CA ILE A 28 30.96 14.20 9.01
C ILE A 28 31.23 12.79 9.53
N LEU A 29 32.37 12.20 9.20
CA LEU A 29 32.72 10.85 9.66
C LEU A 29 32.86 10.77 11.18
N ARG A 30 33.50 11.78 11.79
CA ARG A 30 33.61 11.87 13.25
C ARG A 30 32.25 12.01 13.93
N ASP A 31 31.35 12.81 13.37
CA ASP A 31 30.00 12.99 13.92
C ASP A 31 29.17 11.71 13.78
N ALA A 32 29.26 11.03 12.63
CA ALA A 32 28.62 9.74 12.41
C ALA A 32 29.10 8.69 13.41
N GLU A 33 30.40 8.63 13.69
CA GLU A 33 30.98 7.71 14.69
C GLU A 33 30.43 8.01 16.10
N ALA A 34 30.29 9.29 16.45
CA ALA A 34 29.72 9.69 17.75
C ALA A 34 28.22 9.39 17.86
N ALA A 35 27.49 9.44 16.75
CA ALA A 35 26.05 9.17 16.69
C ALA A 35 25.70 7.68 16.52
N MET A 36 26.67 6.83 16.15
CA MET A 36 26.42 5.41 15.98
C MET A 36 26.04 4.77 17.33
N PRO A 37 24.85 4.14 17.43
CA PRO A 37 24.51 3.41 18.63
C PRO A 37 25.52 2.28 18.83
N PRO A 38 25.85 1.94 20.08
CA PRO A 38 26.75 0.83 20.35
C PRO A 38 26.17 -0.44 19.70
N PRO A 39 27.02 -1.30 19.12
CA PRO A 39 26.55 -2.53 18.52
C PRO A 39 25.75 -3.28 19.58
N ALA A 40 24.45 -3.48 19.28
CA ALA A 40 23.59 -4.24 20.17
C ALA A 40 24.26 -5.60 20.39
N PRO A 41 24.39 -6.07 21.64
CA PRO A 41 24.98 -7.37 21.88
C PRO A 41 24.17 -8.39 21.09
N ILE A 42 24.80 -8.99 20.07
CA ILE A 42 24.24 -10.13 19.37
C ILE A 42 24.14 -11.20 20.45
N ARG A 43 22.95 -11.39 21.01
CA ARG A 43 22.66 -12.56 21.82
C ARG A 43 22.87 -13.72 20.87
N SER A 44 24.03 -14.36 20.96
CA SER A 44 24.29 -15.67 20.38
C SER A 44 23.38 -16.64 21.12
N ALA A 45 22.11 -16.66 20.74
CA ALA A 45 21.24 -17.76 21.07
C ALA A 45 21.90 -19.00 20.46
N PRO A 46 22.14 -20.08 21.24
CA PRO A 46 22.69 -21.29 20.68
C PRO A 46 21.83 -21.68 19.47
N ILE A 47 22.46 -21.82 18.29
CA ILE A 47 21.81 -22.35 17.10
C ILE A 47 21.57 -23.83 17.40
N ARG A 48 20.52 -24.11 18.16
CA ARG A 48 19.95 -25.44 18.20
C ARG A 48 19.41 -25.67 16.79
N PRO A 49 19.71 -26.80 16.12
CA PRO A 49 19.01 -27.16 14.90
C PRO A 49 17.54 -27.34 15.30
N ALA A 50 16.80 -26.26 15.20
CA ALA A 50 15.42 -26.24 15.57
C ALA A 50 14.75 -27.07 14.48
N ARG A 51 14.28 -28.25 14.87
CA ARG A 51 13.35 -29.05 14.07
C ARG A 51 12.08 -28.22 13.98
N LEU A 52 12.09 -27.19 13.15
CA LEU A 52 10.95 -26.31 12.97
C LEU A 52 9.85 -27.18 12.39
N PRO A 53 8.67 -27.24 13.03
CA PRO A 53 7.52 -27.85 12.38
C PRO A 53 7.34 -27.17 11.03
N ARG A 54 6.97 -27.95 9.99
CA ARG A 54 6.87 -27.46 8.61
C ARG A 54 6.00 -26.21 8.42
N ARG A 55 5.22 -25.80 9.42
CA ARG A 55 4.44 -24.56 9.49
C ARG A 55 5.23 -23.31 9.88
N SER A 56 6.34 -23.42 10.61
CA SER A 56 7.13 -22.27 11.08
C SER A 56 8.18 -21.78 10.07
N TRP A 57 8.34 -22.45 8.93
CA TRP A 57 9.15 -21.95 7.80
C TRP A 57 8.68 -20.58 7.29
N VAL A 58 7.36 -20.31 7.30
CA VAL A 58 6.79 -19.02 6.88
C VAL A 58 7.27 -17.91 7.82
N LEU A 59 7.31 -18.17 9.13
CA LEU A 59 7.80 -17.21 10.13
C LEU A 59 9.28 -16.88 9.93
N VAL A 60 10.10 -17.85 9.53
CA VAL A 60 11.53 -17.64 9.26
C VAL A 60 11.72 -16.85 7.96
N LEU A 61 10.91 -17.10 6.93
CA LEU A 61 11.01 -16.40 5.65
C LEU A 61 10.70 -14.90 5.77
N PHE A 62 9.81 -14.53 6.70
CA PHE A 62 9.43 -13.15 6.97
C PHE A 62 10.23 -12.50 8.12
N GLY A 63 11.34 -13.09 8.59
CA GLY A 63 12.22 -12.47 9.59
C GLY A 63 11.71 -12.55 11.04
N GLY A 64 10.77 -13.46 11.34
CA GLY A 64 10.27 -13.76 12.68
C GLY A 64 8.82 -13.34 12.92
N GLY A 65 8.34 -13.52 14.16
CA GLY A 65 6.94 -13.25 14.54
C GLY A 65 6.52 -11.78 14.46
N GLY A 66 7.47 -10.83 14.49
CA GLY A 66 7.18 -9.40 14.42
C GLY A 66 6.54 -8.97 13.11
N VAL A 67 6.92 -9.56 11.97
CA VAL A 67 6.34 -9.22 10.67
C VAL A 67 4.89 -9.71 10.56
N LEU A 68 4.57 -10.89 11.11
CA LEU A 68 3.17 -11.33 11.19
C LEU A 68 2.34 -10.48 12.14
N ALA A 69 2.90 -10.03 13.27
CA ALA A 69 2.21 -9.11 14.17
C ALA A 69 1.93 -7.77 13.48
N GLY A 70 2.89 -7.25 12.70
CA GLY A 70 2.70 -6.05 11.88
C GLY A 70 1.62 -6.23 10.81
N LEU A 71 1.65 -7.36 10.08
CA LEU A 71 0.64 -7.70 9.08
C LEU A 71 -0.77 -7.83 9.69
N ALA A 72 -0.89 -8.53 10.82
CA ALA A 72 -2.16 -8.67 11.54
C ALA A 72 -2.68 -7.32 12.06
N THR A 73 -1.78 -6.45 12.54
CA THR A 73 -2.17 -5.11 12.97
C THR A 73 -2.62 -4.25 11.78
N ALA A 74 -1.93 -4.36 10.63
CA ALA A 74 -2.28 -3.65 9.42
C ALA A 74 -3.63 -4.09 8.84
N THR A 75 -3.96 -5.40 8.87
CA THR A 75 -5.27 -5.88 8.42
C THR A 75 -6.39 -5.42 9.35
N VAL A 76 -6.20 -5.46 10.67
CA VAL A 76 -7.16 -4.94 11.64
C VAL A 76 -7.37 -3.42 11.45
N ALA A 77 -6.28 -2.67 11.28
CA ALA A 77 -6.36 -1.23 10.99
C ALA A 77 -7.07 -0.94 9.67
N GLY A 78 -6.81 -1.73 8.62
CA GLY A 78 -7.48 -1.62 7.33
C GLY A 78 -8.98 -1.87 7.43
N VAL A 79 -9.41 -2.90 8.19
CA VAL A 79 -10.83 -3.17 8.47
C VAL A 79 -11.46 -2.02 9.25
N TRP A 80 -10.80 -1.54 10.30
CA TRP A 80 -11.27 -0.42 11.11
C TRP A 80 -11.51 0.84 10.26
N ILE A 81 -10.54 1.18 9.39
CA ILE A 81 -10.64 2.33 8.49
C ILE A 81 -11.72 2.10 7.43
N GLY A 82 -11.80 0.90 6.84
CA GLY A 82 -12.77 0.59 5.78
C GLY A 82 -14.23 0.60 6.24
N MET A 83 -14.49 0.27 7.50
CA MET A 83 -15.83 0.36 8.09
C MET A 83 -16.28 1.80 8.37
N GLN A 84 -15.34 2.73 8.50
CA GLN A 84 -15.67 4.14 8.61
C GLN A 84 -15.96 4.71 7.23
N GLN A 85 -17.16 4.41 6.72
CA GLN A 85 -17.74 5.14 5.60
C GLN A 85 -17.87 6.61 6.03
N PRO A 86 -17.21 7.57 5.36
CA PRO A 86 -17.50 8.96 5.59
C PRO A 86 -18.89 9.26 5.01
N ALA A 87 -19.93 9.10 5.83
CA ALA A 87 -21.31 9.49 5.52
C ALA A 87 -21.40 10.87 4.82
N PRO A 88 -20.67 11.93 5.25
CA PRO A 88 -20.72 13.22 4.56
C PRO A 88 -20.03 13.22 3.18
N VAL A 89 -19.10 12.31 2.90
CA VAL A 89 -18.45 12.20 1.58
C VAL A 89 -19.33 11.40 0.62
N ALA A 90 -20.01 10.34 1.09
CA ALA A 90 -21.00 9.63 0.31
C ALA A 90 -22.16 10.57 -0.09
N GLU A 91 -22.66 11.39 0.83
CA GLU A 91 -23.72 12.37 0.54
C GLU A 91 -23.24 13.53 -0.36
N ALA A 92 -21.98 13.94 -0.23
CA ALA A 92 -21.39 14.95 -1.12
C ALA A 92 -21.13 14.43 -2.55
N LEU A 93 -20.75 13.15 -2.70
CA LEU A 93 -20.54 12.50 -3.99
C LEU A 93 -21.85 12.05 -4.65
N TRP A 94 -22.84 11.66 -3.84
CA TRP A 94 -24.15 11.16 -4.28
C TRP A 94 -25.22 12.26 -4.38
N ARG A 95 -24.83 13.54 -4.47
CA ARG A 95 -25.76 14.67 -4.73
C ARG A 95 -26.39 14.63 -6.15
N GLY A 96 -26.42 13.46 -6.78
CA GLY A 96 -27.34 13.12 -7.86
C GLY A 96 -28.65 12.63 -7.23
N ASP A 97 -29.66 13.47 -7.33
CA ASP A 97 -31.07 13.28 -6.99
C ASP A 97 -31.49 11.83 -6.69
N ALA A 98 -31.77 11.53 -5.41
CA ALA A 98 -32.32 10.24 -4.96
C ALA A 98 -33.75 9.97 -5.46
N THR A 99 -34.38 10.93 -6.15
CA THR A 99 -35.67 10.78 -6.83
C THR A 99 -35.55 10.65 -8.34
N ALA A 100 -34.34 10.60 -8.90
CA ALA A 100 -34.14 10.14 -10.27
C ALA A 100 -34.53 8.67 -10.30
N GLN A 101 -35.77 8.42 -10.72
CA GLN A 101 -36.29 7.13 -11.11
C GLN A 101 -35.19 6.44 -11.91
N LEU A 102 -34.64 5.36 -11.36
CA LEU A 102 -33.67 4.53 -12.06
C LEU A 102 -34.38 4.05 -13.30
N ASP A 103 -34.18 4.75 -14.41
CA ASP A 103 -34.59 4.28 -15.72
C ASP A 103 -33.87 2.95 -15.88
N SER A 104 -34.65 1.88 -15.72
CA SER A 104 -34.18 0.52 -15.91
C SER A 104 -33.85 0.43 -17.39
N MET A 105 -32.60 0.76 -17.73
CA MET A 105 -32.05 0.54 -19.04
C MET A 105 -32.07 -0.97 -19.22
N ASP A 106 -32.88 -1.45 -20.17
CA ASP A 106 -32.86 -2.85 -20.55
C ASP A 106 -31.49 -3.13 -21.19
N LEU A 107 -30.64 -3.88 -20.49
CA LEU A 107 -29.29 -4.25 -20.94
C LEU A 107 -29.32 -5.30 -22.05
N ALA A 108 -30.46 -5.95 -22.30
CA ALA A 108 -30.59 -7.02 -23.29
C ALA A 108 -31.90 -6.92 -24.09
N PRO A 109 -32.12 -5.82 -24.83
CA PRO A 109 -33.34 -5.65 -25.60
C PRO A 109 -33.52 -6.84 -26.56
N GLY A 110 -34.56 -7.64 -26.32
CA GLY A 110 -34.88 -8.85 -27.09
C GLY A 110 -34.68 -10.18 -26.36
N TYR A 111 -34.16 -10.22 -25.12
CA TYR A 111 -34.06 -11.49 -24.37
C TYR A 111 -35.44 -12.14 -24.17
N GLU A 112 -36.47 -11.34 -23.92
CA GLU A 112 -37.86 -11.81 -23.80
C GLU A 112 -38.40 -12.41 -25.10
N LEU A 113 -37.93 -11.92 -26.26
CA LEU A 113 -38.32 -12.46 -27.56
C LEU A 113 -37.72 -13.86 -27.78
N PHE A 114 -36.46 -14.07 -27.40
CA PHE A 114 -35.83 -15.39 -27.47
C PHE A 114 -36.42 -16.37 -26.44
N ALA A 115 -36.73 -15.91 -25.22
CA ALA A 115 -37.40 -16.74 -24.22
C ALA A 115 -38.79 -17.20 -24.70
N SER A 116 -39.53 -16.34 -25.40
CA SER A 116 -40.85 -16.69 -25.95
C SER A 116 -40.81 -17.73 -27.08
N LEU A 117 -39.70 -17.83 -27.82
CA LEU A 117 -39.50 -18.81 -28.89
C LEU A 117 -39.17 -20.22 -28.37
N ASP A 118 -38.66 -20.31 -27.14
CA ASP A 118 -38.29 -21.58 -26.50
C ASP A 118 -39.43 -22.16 -25.64
N MET A 119 -40.55 -21.44 -25.53
CA MET A 119 -41.76 -21.95 -24.90
C MET A 119 -42.45 -22.94 -25.85
N PRO A 120 -42.77 -24.17 -25.42
CA PRO A 120 -43.59 -25.07 -26.22
C PRO A 120 -44.94 -24.41 -26.47
N VAL A 121 -45.32 -24.31 -27.75
CA VAL A 121 -46.65 -23.84 -28.16
C VAL A 121 -47.67 -24.85 -27.65
N GLU A 122 -48.25 -24.62 -26.47
CA GLU A 122 -49.49 -25.28 -26.08
C GLU A 122 -50.59 -24.70 -26.96
N GLY A 123 -51.11 -25.55 -27.85
CA GLY A 123 -52.31 -25.27 -28.64
C GLY A 123 -53.59 -25.40 -27.83
#